data_AF-A0A2T7SQ57-F1
#
_entry.id   AF-A0A2T7SQ57-F1
#
_cell.length_a   1.000
_cell.length_b   1.000
_cell.length_c   1.000
_cell.angle_alpha   90.00
_cell.angle_beta   90.00
_cell.angle_gamma   90.00
#
_symmetry.space_group_name_H-M   'P 1'
#
loop_
_entity.id
_entity.type
_entity.pdbx_description
1 polymer ?
#
loop_
_entity_poly.entity_id
_entity_poly.type
_entity_poly.pdbx_seq_one_letter_code
_entity_poly.pdbx_strand_id
1 'polypeptide(L)'
;MVGGLLRAMGFSLQGMAKTRAGSQVPDRDAQFRHINTAAERFLAQGLPVVSVDAKQKEPIGDFARPGRTYRPKGQPITAPDHDFFGPDTPFAIPYGIYDLGRDSGWVNVGTDRNTAAFAVESLRRWWQVQGRLDYPSTDRLLVTADCGGANSADSRLFKMGLAEFADECGLSITVMHFPPGTSKWNKVEHRLFSRITHSLRGQPLTSYEVLLETISATRTRTGLTVQAVLDENAYPTGRVLTRAERQRAEQRVERDEFHGEWNYTIAPQDPGQQLPEDPRDESGSPIPAEATFLLTHPVLTGMTREHFEQLVLQLEPCQLLLTEAERQSADRDGRGRNPGFGTLDHRHRVLAAVLRSRNTVTLTLAAELMGRKRNVLSYHAGRSKPMLAFAGPELARVLVFHRTHPPRTLEALKRLIEHHDEINSSSS
;
A
#
# COMPACT_ATOMS: atom_id res chain seq x y z
N MET A 1 18.82 41.95 34.32
CA MET A 1 20.26 42.07 33.98
C MET A 1 20.85 40.68 33.73
N VAL A 2 20.63 40.11 32.55
CA VAL A 2 21.27 38.84 32.11
C VAL A 2 21.63 38.94 30.63
N GLY A 3 20.72 39.49 29.82
CA GLY A 3 20.96 39.70 28.38
C GLY A 3 22.10 40.66 28.01
N GLY A 4 22.52 41.55 28.91
CA GLY A 4 23.69 42.43 28.71
C GLY A 4 25.03 41.71 28.91
N LEU A 5 25.11 40.87 29.95
CA LEU A 5 26.27 40.00 30.23
C LEU A 5 26.47 38.97 29.12
N LEU A 6 25.39 38.36 28.64
CA LEU A 6 25.44 37.40 27.53
C LEU A 6 26.00 38.03 26.23
N ARG A 7 25.60 39.27 25.88
CA ARG A 7 26.16 39.97 24.72
C ARG A 7 27.63 40.34 24.90
N ALA A 8 28.03 40.79 26.09
CA ALA A 8 29.45 41.09 26.40
C ALA A 8 30.33 39.83 26.34
N MET A 9 29.76 38.66 26.63
CA MET A 9 30.41 37.35 26.51
C MET A 9 30.33 36.75 25.10
N GLY A 10 29.84 37.51 24.10
CA GLY A 10 29.77 37.06 22.70
C GLY A 10 28.59 36.17 22.36
N PHE A 11 27.65 35.96 23.28
CA PHE A 11 26.43 35.21 23.01
C PHE A 11 25.41 36.09 22.28
N SER A 12 24.78 35.53 21.26
CA SER A 12 23.65 36.13 20.54
C SER A 12 22.46 35.17 20.55
N LEU A 13 21.26 35.71 20.32
CA LEU A 13 20.08 34.88 20.14
C LEU A 13 20.22 34.10 18.84
N GLN A 14 20.48 32.80 18.96
CA GLN A 14 20.59 31.88 17.83
C GLN A 14 19.28 31.10 17.71
N GLY A 15 18.66 31.13 16.53
CA GLY A 15 17.58 30.21 16.20
C GLY A 15 18.12 28.78 16.07
N MET A 16 17.25 27.79 16.24
CA MET A 16 17.66 26.39 16.08
C MET A 16 17.97 26.09 14.61
N ALA A 17 19.25 25.92 14.29
CA ALA A 17 19.68 25.49 12.96
C ALA A 17 19.63 23.95 12.89
N LYS A 18 18.77 23.40 12.03
CA LYS A 18 18.71 21.96 11.75
C LYS A 18 19.91 21.55 10.87
N THR A 19 21.12 21.49 11.43
CA THR A 19 22.36 21.16 10.71
C THR A 19 22.81 19.70 10.86
N ARG A 20 22.21 18.97 11.80
CA ARG A 20 22.51 17.55 12.04
C ARG A 20 21.68 16.68 11.10
N ALA A 21 22.06 16.62 9.82
CA ALA A 21 21.64 15.50 8.97
C ALA A 21 22.40 14.25 9.44
N GLY A 22 21.69 13.13 9.65
CA GLY A 22 22.34 11.84 9.91
C GLY A 22 23.32 11.50 8.78
N SER A 23 24.37 10.73 9.13
CA SER A 23 25.39 10.08 8.29
C SER A 23 25.46 10.55 6.83
N GLN A 24 26.59 11.15 6.42
CA GLN A 24 26.88 11.51 5.02
C GLN A 24 26.42 10.39 4.08
N VAL A 25 25.34 10.66 3.34
CA VAL A 25 24.85 9.75 2.31
C VAL A 25 25.88 9.80 1.17
N PRO A 26 26.53 8.68 0.82
CA PRO A 26 27.37 8.62 -0.38
C PRO A 26 26.57 9.11 -1.59
N ASP A 27 27.23 9.77 -2.54
CA ASP A 27 26.62 10.21 -3.80
C ASP A 27 25.50 11.26 -3.74
N ARG A 28 25.29 11.92 -2.58
CA ARG A 28 24.30 13.00 -2.42
C ARG A 28 24.34 14.04 -3.55
N ASP A 29 25.53 14.55 -3.88
CA ASP A 29 25.70 15.57 -4.92
C ASP A 29 25.52 15.00 -6.34
N ALA A 30 25.71 13.69 -6.53
CA ALA A 30 25.39 13.02 -7.79
C ALA A 30 23.87 12.88 -7.96
N GLN A 31 23.14 12.52 -6.90
CA GLN A 31 21.67 12.48 -6.91
C GLN A 31 21.05 13.85 -7.20
N PHE A 32 21.58 14.93 -6.62
CA PHE A 32 21.10 16.28 -6.97
C PHE A 32 21.31 16.63 -8.44
N ARG A 33 22.48 16.31 -9.00
CA ARG A 33 22.76 16.53 -10.42
C ARG A 33 21.85 15.69 -11.30
N HIS A 34 21.61 14.44 -10.93
CA HIS A 34 20.72 13.55 -11.66
C HIS A 34 19.28 14.08 -11.70
N ILE A 35 18.73 14.50 -10.56
CA ILE A 35 17.41 15.16 -10.48
C ILE A 35 17.37 16.43 -11.33
N ASN A 36 18.40 17.28 -11.24
CA ASN A 36 18.43 18.53 -12.00
C ASN A 36 18.49 18.28 -13.51
N THR A 37 19.33 17.36 -13.97
CA THR A 37 19.42 16.97 -15.39
C THR A 37 18.09 16.41 -15.90
N ALA A 38 17.40 15.57 -15.11
CA ALA A 38 16.09 15.06 -15.48
C ALA A 38 15.04 16.18 -15.56
N ALA A 39 15.03 17.09 -14.59
CA ALA A 39 14.13 18.24 -14.59
C ALA A 39 14.37 19.16 -15.80
N GLU A 40 15.63 19.51 -16.09
CA GLU A 40 15.99 20.32 -17.26
C GLU A 40 15.54 19.67 -18.56
N ARG A 41 15.71 18.35 -18.69
CA ARG A 41 15.25 17.59 -19.86
C ARG A 41 13.74 17.62 -20.03
N PHE A 42 12.98 17.42 -18.95
CA PHE A 42 11.51 17.47 -19.00
C PHE A 42 11.03 18.88 -19.35
N LEU A 43 11.59 19.90 -18.69
CA LEU A 43 11.23 21.30 -18.95
C LEU A 43 11.56 21.74 -20.38
N ALA A 44 12.71 21.32 -20.92
CA ALA A 44 13.08 21.60 -22.31
C ALA A 44 12.11 20.96 -23.34
N GLN A 45 11.42 19.88 -22.95
CA GLN A 45 10.39 19.21 -23.77
C GLN A 45 8.98 19.77 -23.51
N GLY A 46 8.84 20.77 -22.62
CA GLY A 46 7.53 21.30 -22.22
C GLY A 46 6.71 20.34 -21.36
N LEU A 47 7.34 19.33 -20.76
CA LEU A 47 6.68 18.35 -19.89
C LEU A 47 6.56 18.89 -18.45
N PRO A 48 5.53 18.48 -17.70
CA PRO A 48 5.33 18.89 -16.33
C PRO A 48 6.42 18.32 -15.41
N VAL A 49 6.99 19.21 -14.58
CA VAL A 49 7.87 18.85 -13.48
C VAL A 49 7.32 19.45 -12.19
N VAL A 50 6.89 18.60 -11.27
CA VAL A 50 6.34 19.02 -9.99
C VAL A 50 7.20 18.57 -8.82
N SER A 51 7.31 19.46 -7.84
CA SER A 51 7.98 19.21 -6.58
C SER A 51 6.94 19.13 -5.47
N VAL A 52 6.96 18.04 -4.71
CA VAL A 52 5.90 17.72 -3.75
C VAL A 52 6.41 17.46 -2.35
N ASP A 53 5.66 17.91 -1.35
CA ASP A 53 5.92 17.63 0.06
C ASP A 53 4.69 17.96 0.92
N ALA A 54 4.62 17.35 2.11
CA ALA A 54 3.61 17.65 3.12
C ALA A 54 4.18 18.59 4.18
N LYS A 55 3.49 19.69 4.46
CA LYS A 55 3.86 20.59 5.54
C LYS A 55 3.42 20.06 6.91
N GLN A 56 4.00 20.64 7.95
CA GLN A 56 3.57 20.40 9.32
C GLN A 56 2.08 20.67 9.48
N LYS A 57 1.42 19.89 10.35
CA LYS A 57 0.01 20.09 10.70
C LYS A 57 -0.19 21.49 11.29
N GLU A 58 -1.19 22.19 10.77
CA GLU A 58 -1.59 23.52 11.22
C GLU A 58 -2.85 23.40 12.07
N PRO A 59 -2.83 23.78 13.36
CA PRO A 59 -4.05 23.81 14.16
C PRO A 59 -5.00 24.90 13.65
N ILE A 60 -6.28 24.57 13.58
CA ILE A 60 -7.37 25.46 13.18
C ILE A 60 -8.11 25.93 14.43
N GLY A 61 -8.24 27.23 14.57
CA GLY A 61 -8.80 27.87 15.75
C GLY A 61 -8.13 29.20 16.05
N ASP A 62 -8.59 29.84 17.12
CA ASP A 62 -8.03 31.10 17.60
C ASP A 62 -6.78 30.83 18.44
N PHE A 63 -5.64 30.65 17.75
CA PHE A 63 -4.35 30.37 18.38
C PHE A 63 -3.34 31.49 18.14
N ALA A 64 -2.47 31.71 19.12
CA ALA A 64 -1.39 32.68 19.01
C ALA A 64 -0.39 32.23 17.93
N ARG A 65 -0.15 33.08 16.93
CA ARG A 65 0.80 32.81 15.85
C ARG A 65 1.93 33.84 15.81
N PRO A 66 3.20 33.41 15.80
CA PRO A 66 4.32 34.32 15.74
C PRO A 66 4.32 35.07 14.40
N GLY A 67 4.62 36.36 14.45
CA GLY A 67 4.68 37.19 13.26
C GLY A 67 4.17 38.61 13.50
N ARG A 68 4.25 39.45 12.47
CA ARG A 68 3.69 40.80 12.46
C ARG A 68 3.06 41.05 11.09
N THR A 69 1.87 41.63 11.11
CA THR A 69 1.12 42.01 9.91
C THR A 69 0.84 43.52 9.95
N TYR A 70 0.71 44.14 8.78
CA TYR A 70 0.31 45.54 8.71
C TYR A 70 -1.15 45.67 9.10
N ARG A 71 -1.43 46.50 10.11
CA ARG A 71 -2.77 46.84 10.59
C ARG A 71 -2.82 48.31 10.99
N PRO A 72 -4.02 48.93 11.06
CA PRO A 72 -4.17 50.28 11.59
C PRO A 72 -3.50 50.42 12.97
N LYS A 73 -2.87 51.57 13.21
CA LYS A 73 -2.17 51.85 14.45
C LYS A 73 -3.13 51.69 15.64
N GLY A 74 -2.75 50.89 16.63
CA GLY A 74 -3.56 50.65 17.84
C GLY A 74 -4.61 49.55 17.70
N GLN A 75 -4.69 48.86 16.56
CA GLN A 75 -5.64 47.76 16.32
C GLN A 75 -4.91 46.43 16.06
N PRO A 76 -4.19 45.87 17.05
CA PRO A 76 -3.60 44.54 16.92
C PRO A 76 -4.70 43.47 16.87
N ILE A 77 -4.37 42.31 16.29
CA ILE A 77 -5.18 41.10 16.51
C ILE A 77 -4.88 40.62 17.94
N THR A 78 -5.92 40.45 18.75
CA THR A 78 -5.81 39.81 20.05
C THR A 78 -5.76 38.30 19.86
N ALA A 79 -4.90 37.63 20.61
CA ALA A 79 -4.84 36.17 20.68
C ALA A 79 -4.94 35.74 22.15
N PRO A 80 -5.34 34.49 22.42
CA PRO A 80 -5.33 33.97 23.79
C PRO A 80 -3.94 34.03 24.43
N ASP A 81 -3.90 34.25 25.75
CA ASP A 81 -2.64 34.24 26.52
C ASP A 81 -2.01 32.83 26.57
N HIS A 82 -2.82 31.79 26.38
CA HIS A 82 -2.41 30.38 26.37
C HIS A 82 -3.14 29.59 25.28
N ASP A 83 -2.38 28.88 24.45
CA ASP A 83 -2.91 27.94 23.46
C ASP A 83 -3.13 26.57 24.10
N PHE A 84 -4.37 26.08 24.11
CA PHE A 84 -4.72 24.74 24.59
C PHE A 84 -5.12 23.85 23.42
N PHE A 85 -4.35 22.78 23.19
CA PHE A 85 -4.67 21.75 22.20
C PHE A 85 -5.41 20.58 22.88
N GLY A 86 -6.71 20.46 22.63
CA GLY A 86 -7.50 19.30 23.03
C GLY A 86 -7.45 18.17 21.98
N PRO A 87 -7.91 16.95 22.33
CA PRO A 87 -7.98 15.81 21.40
C PRO A 87 -8.80 16.10 20.13
N ASP A 88 -9.85 16.93 20.27
CA ASP A 88 -10.78 17.29 19.19
C ASP A 88 -10.37 18.60 18.47
N THR A 89 -9.15 19.09 18.69
CA THR A 89 -8.70 20.31 18.01
C THR A 89 -8.61 20.05 16.50
N PRO A 90 -9.36 20.78 15.67
CA PRO A 90 -9.28 20.60 14.24
C PRO A 90 -7.89 21.02 13.75
N PHE A 91 -7.36 20.26 12.80
CA PHE A 91 -6.06 20.54 12.20
C PHE A 91 -6.17 20.38 10.69
N ALA A 92 -5.29 21.09 9.99
CA ALA A 92 -5.12 21.02 8.56
C ALA A 92 -3.73 20.46 8.24
N ILE A 93 -3.63 19.64 7.19
CA ILE A 93 -2.39 19.11 6.66
C ILE A 93 -2.21 19.65 5.24
N PRO A 94 -1.43 20.73 5.05
CA PRO A 94 -1.15 21.25 3.72
C PRO A 94 -0.19 20.31 2.99
N TYR A 95 -0.61 19.79 1.83
CA TYR A 95 0.24 19.06 0.91
C TYR A 95 0.44 19.89 -0.35
N GLY A 96 1.70 20.26 -0.61
CA GLY A 96 2.06 21.22 -1.65
C GLY A 96 2.55 20.52 -2.91
N ILE A 97 2.14 21.06 -4.06
CA ILE A 97 2.59 20.71 -5.39
C ILE A 97 3.08 22.00 -6.03
N TYR A 98 4.38 22.09 -6.28
CA TYR A 98 5.00 23.23 -6.93
C TYR A 98 5.42 22.84 -8.34
N ASP A 99 4.81 23.49 -9.33
CA ASP A 99 5.15 23.36 -10.74
C ASP A 99 6.36 24.23 -11.08
N LEU A 100 7.45 23.58 -11.49
CA LEU A 100 8.71 24.25 -11.82
C LEU A 100 8.64 25.02 -13.14
N GLY A 101 7.85 24.55 -14.10
CA GLY A 101 7.77 25.13 -15.44
C GLY A 101 6.94 26.40 -15.46
N ARG A 102 5.89 26.46 -14.63
CA ARG A 102 4.93 27.57 -14.59
C ARG A 102 5.12 28.53 -13.41
N ASP A 103 6.02 28.22 -12.48
CA ASP A 103 6.16 28.91 -11.19
C ASP A 103 4.79 29.00 -10.48
N SER A 104 4.04 27.90 -10.42
CA SER A 104 2.71 27.86 -9.80
C SER A 104 2.64 26.84 -8.67
N GLY A 105 1.90 27.16 -7.63
CA GLY A 105 1.67 26.31 -6.47
C GLY A 105 0.23 25.85 -6.37
N TRP A 106 0.04 24.59 -6.00
CA TRP A 106 -1.26 24.04 -5.66
C TRP A 106 -1.15 23.30 -4.32
N VAL A 107 -2.14 23.48 -3.45
CA VAL A 107 -2.11 22.94 -2.08
C VAL A 107 -3.40 22.17 -1.78
N ASN A 108 -3.27 20.88 -1.52
CA ASN A 108 -4.36 20.09 -0.93
C ASN A 108 -4.33 20.27 0.59
N VAL A 109 -5.42 20.71 1.19
CA VAL A 109 -5.51 20.91 2.64
C VAL A 109 -6.33 19.78 3.25
N GLY A 110 -5.65 18.72 3.72
CA GLY A 110 -6.28 17.54 4.31
C GLY A 110 -6.71 17.75 5.75
N THR A 111 -7.85 17.17 6.14
CA THR A 111 -8.37 17.23 7.52
C THR A 111 -8.17 15.95 8.33
N ASP A 112 -7.66 14.87 7.73
CA ASP A 112 -7.44 13.57 8.39
C ASP A 112 -5.95 13.22 8.59
N ARG A 113 -5.37 12.22 7.90
CA ARG A 113 -4.00 11.74 8.17
C ARG A 113 -3.09 11.90 6.97
N ASN A 114 -1.85 12.27 7.24
CA ASN A 114 -0.80 12.32 6.23
C ASN A 114 -0.36 10.90 5.85
N THR A 115 -1.05 10.30 4.87
CA THR A 115 -0.81 8.94 4.38
C THR A 115 -0.36 8.96 2.92
N ALA A 116 0.17 7.84 2.44
CA ALA A 116 0.50 7.68 1.02
C ALA A 116 -0.70 7.89 0.09
N ALA A 117 -1.92 7.53 0.53
CA ALA A 117 -3.14 7.79 -0.23
C ALA A 117 -3.43 9.29 -0.33
N PHE A 118 -3.27 10.04 0.76
CA PHE A 118 -3.44 11.50 0.77
C PHE A 118 -2.45 12.20 -0.18
N ALA A 119 -1.20 11.75 -0.22
CA ALA A 119 -0.20 12.29 -1.12
C ALA A 119 -0.54 12.07 -2.61
N VAL A 120 -0.96 10.85 -2.96
CA VAL A 120 -1.38 10.52 -4.32
C VAL A 120 -2.66 11.27 -4.70
N GLU A 121 -3.62 11.35 -3.78
CA GLU A 121 -4.85 12.12 -4.01
C GLU A 121 -4.57 13.60 -4.24
N SER A 122 -3.55 14.16 -3.55
CA SER A 122 -3.12 15.53 -3.78
C SER A 122 -2.60 15.72 -5.22
N LEU A 123 -1.79 14.79 -5.74
CA LEU A 123 -1.35 14.79 -7.14
C LEU A 123 -2.54 14.66 -8.11
N ARG A 124 -3.47 13.75 -7.80
CA ARG A 124 -4.67 13.49 -8.60
C ARG A 124 -5.55 14.74 -8.73
N ARG A 125 -5.84 15.41 -7.62
CA ARG A 125 -6.66 16.63 -7.59
C ARG A 125 -5.99 17.78 -8.32
N TRP A 126 -4.69 18.00 -8.10
CA TRP A 126 -3.94 18.98 -8.89
C TRP A 126 -4.04 18.69 -10.39
N TRP A 127 -3.85 17.44 -10.80
CA TRP A 127 -3.93 17.05 -12.20
C TRP A 127 -5.32 17.31 -12.80
N GLN A 128 -6.38 16.95 -12.09
CA GLN A 128 -7.76 17.13 -12.54
C GLN A 128 -8.19 18.60 -12.66
N VAL A 129 -7.74 19.44 -11.72
CA VAL A 129 -8.14 20.85 -11.65
C VAL A 129 -7.27 21.73 -12.55
N GLN A 130 -5.97 21.49 -12.57
CA GLN A 130 -5.02 22.40 -13.20
C GLN A 130 -4.04 21.68 -14.15
N GLY A 131 -3.37 20.61 -13.70
CA GLY A 131 -2.27 19.97 -14.45
C GLY A 131 -2.64 19.56 -15.87
N ARG A 132 -3.80 18.91 -16.08
CA ARG A 132 -4.25 18.48 -17.42
C ARG A 132 -4.61 19.65 -18.35
N LEU A 133 -4.99 20.80 -17.80
CA LEU A 133 -5.31 22.00 -18.58
C LEU A 133 -4.02 22.73 -18.98
N ASP A 134 -3.05 22.76 -18.08
CA ASP A 134 -1.75 23.37 -18.32
C ASP A 134 -0.88 22.52 -19.26
N TYR A 135 -1.08 21.20 -19.29
CA TYR A 135 -0.31 20.23 -20.09
C TYR A 135 -1.21 19.24 -20.87
N PRO A 136 -1.98 19.72 -21.88
CA PRO A 136 -3.02 18.91 -22.53
C PRO A 136 -2.49 17.75 -23.39
N SER A 137 -1.24 17.81 -23.86
CA SER A 137 -0.64 16.82 -24.76
C SER A 137 0.51 16.06 -24.11
N THR A 138 0.65 16.10 -22.78
CA THR A 138 1.73 15.39 -22.10
C THR A 138 1.39 13.93 -21.90
N ASP A 139 2.40 13.08 -22.03
CA ASP A 139 2.35 11.64 -21.75
C ASP A 139 3.21 11.26 -20.54
N ARG A 140 3.91 12.24 -19.96
CA ARG A 140 4.92 12.05 -18.92
C ARG A 140 4.81 13.11 -17.84
N LEU A 141 5.10 12.72 -16.61
CA LEU A 141 5.15 13.59 -15.44
C LEU A 141 6.39 13.27 -14.60
N LEU A 142 7.19 14.28 -14.29
CA LEU A 142 8.28 14.15 -13.33
C LEU A 142 7.86 14.69 -11.97
N VAL A 143 7.95 13.86 -10.94
CA VAL A 143 7.66 14.20 -9.55
C VAL A 143 8.94 14.13 -8.73
N THR A 144 9.37 15.24 -8.15
CA THR A 144 10.48 15.26 -7.18
C THR A 144 9.92 15.31 -5.77
N ALA A 145 10.32 14.37 -4.91
CA ALA A 145 9.78 14.24 -3.55
C ALA A 145 10.88 13.93 -2.53
N ASP A 146 10.60 14.11 -1.24
CA ASP A 146 11.52 13.67 -0.18
C ASP A 146 11.41 12.15 0.03
N CYS A 147 12.48 11.51 0.52
CA CYS A 147 12.49 10.07 0.82
C CYS A 147 11.63 9.64 2.04
N GLY A 148 10.89 10.55 2.69
CA GLY A 148 10.25 10.29 3.99
C GLY A 148 8.73 10.45 4.02
N GLY A 149 8.10 9.91 5.08
CA GLY A 149 6.69 10.12 5.37
C GLY A 149 5.74 9.46 4.36
N ALA A 150 4.68 10.18 3.98
CA ALA A 150 3.65 9.71 3.04
C ALA A 150 4.21 9.33 1.66
N ASN A 151 5.29 9.99 1.24
CA ASN A 151 5.90 9.86 -0.09
C ASN A 151 7.17 9.03 -0.05
N SER A 152 7.38 8.23 1.00
CA SER A 152 8.64 7.49 1.16
C SER A 152 8.97 6.64 -0.07
N ALA A 153 10.24 6.63 -0.48
CA ALA A 153 10.72 5.86 -1.63
C ALA A 153 10.47 4.34 -1.48
N ASP A 154 10.47 3.85 -0.23
CA ASP A 154 10.17 2.45 0.10
C ASP A 154 8.66 2.16 0.27
N SER A 155 7.80 3.19 0.17
CA SER A 155 6.36 3.04 0.39
C SER A 155 5.70 2.34 -0.80
N ARG A 156 5.35 1.06 -0.60
CA ARG A 156 4.58 0.29 -1.57
C ARG A 156 3.17 0.84 -1.78
N LEU A 157 2.55 1.40 -0.73
CA LEU A 157 1.24 2.05 -0.83
C LEU A 157 1.30 3.28 -1.73
N PHE A 158 2.38 4.06 -1.63
CA PHE A 158 2.59 5.22 -2.48
C PHE A 158 2.76 4.80 -3.95
N LYS A 159 3.62 3.80 -4.22
CA LYS A 159 3.81 3.26 -5.58
C LYS A 159 2.52 2.69 -6.17
N MET A 160 1.70 2.02 -5.37
CA MET A 160 0.43 1.47 -5.82
C MET A 160 -0.59 2.57 -6.14
N GLY A 161 -0.71 3.59 -5.28
CA GLY A 161 -1.55 4.74 -5.58
C GLY A 161 -1.07 5.53 -6.81
N LEU A 162 0.24 5.67 -6.98
CA LEU A 162 0.81 6.26 -8.20
C LEU A 162 0.51 5.43 -9.44
N ALA A 163 0.49 4.10 -9.35
CA ALA A 163 0.10 3.23 -10.45
C ALA A 163 -1.37 3.42 -10.83
N GLU A 164 -2.27 3.47 -9.85
CA GLU A 164 -3.69 3.77 -10.08
C GLU A 164 -3.87 5.17 -10.69
N PHE A 165 -3.14 6.16 -10.17
CA PHE A 165 -3.16 7.51 -10.71
C PHE A 165 -2.61 7.55 -12.15
N ALA A 166 -1.52 6.84 -12.46
CA ALA A 166 -0.97 6.74 -13.81
C ALA A 166 -2.00 6.17 -14.79
N ASP A 167 -2.72 5.12 -14.38
CA ASP A 167 -3.76 4.49 -15.19
C ASP A 167 -4.93 5.45 -15.47
N GLU A 168 -5.29 6.29 -14.50
CA GLU A 168 -6.36 7.28 -14.66
C GLU A 168 -5.97 8.47 -15.53
N CYS A 169 -4.74 8.96 -15.40
CA CYS A 169 -4.29 10.12 -16.16
C CYS A 169 -3.64 9.79 -17.50
N GLY A 170 -3.31 8.52 -17.75
CA GLY A 170 -2.60 8.08 -18.94
C GLY A 170 -1.15 8.58 -19.01
N LEU A 171 -0.57 9.00 -17.88
CA LEU A 171 0.79 9.53 -17.81
C LEU A 171 1.76 8.48 -17.29
N SER A 172 2.96 8.44 -17.89
CA SER A 172 4.10 7.78 -17.28
C SER A 172 4.70 8.68 -16.21
N ILE A 173 4.61 8.25 -14.96
CA ILE A 173 5.01 9.04 -13.79
C ILE A 173 6.41 8.61 -13.36
N THR A 174 7.38 9.48 -13.58
CA THR A 174 8.74 9.33 -13.04
C THR A 174 8.80 10.02 -11.69
N VAL A 175 9.21 9.29 -10.64
CA VAL A 175 9.45 9.83 -9.31
C VAL A 175 10.94 9.79 -9.03
N MET A 176 11.49 10.91 -8.55
CA MET A 176 12.88 11.00 -8.13
C MET A 176 12.96 11.56 -6.71
N HIS A 177 13.49 10.76 -5.79
CA HIS A 177 13.55 11.14 -4.40
C HIS A 177 14.86 11.85 -4.02
N PHE A 178 14.74 12.90 -3.22
CA PHE A 178 15.88 13.57 -2.60
C PHE A 178 16.45 12.72 -1.46
N PRO A 179 17.79 12.64 -1.29
CA PRO A 179 18.41 11.83 -0.24
C PRO A 179 17.89 12.14 1.17
N PRO A 180 17.95 11.18 2.11
CA PRO A 180 17.54 11.44 3.50
C PRO A 180 18.21 12.68 4.11
N GLY A 181 17.43 13.49 4.85
CA GLY A 181 17.93 14.70 5.50
C GLY A 181 18.17 15.89 4.56
N THR A 182 17.64 15.85 3.33
CA THR A 182 17.84 16.89 2.32
C THR A 182 16.58 17.66 1.93
N SER A 183 15.52 17.61 2.73
CA SER A 183 14.24 18.32 2.49
C SER A 183 14.38 19.81 2.16
N LYS A 184 15.43 20.47 2.70
CA LYS A 184 15.81 21.86 2.36
C LYS A 184 16.25 22.09 0.89
N TRP A 185 16.33 21.05 0.07
CA TRP A 185 16.70 21.18 -1.33
C TRP A 185 15.53 20.87 -2.25
N ASN A 186 14.43 20.37 -1.70
CA ASN A 186 13.17 20.21 -2.39
C ASN A 186 12.58 21.59 -2.69
N LYS A 187 12.26 21.87 -3.96
CA LYS A 187 11.91 23.22 -4.40
C LYS A 187 10.61 23.71 -3.78
N VAL A 188 9.65 22.83 -3.55
CA VAL A 188 8.37 23.12 -2.90
C VAL A 188 8.56 23.77 -1.52
N GLU A 189 9.56 23.35 -0.76
CA GLU A 189 9.82 23.91 0.58
C GLU A 189 10.23 25.40 0.49
N HIS A 190 11.11 25.74 -0.45
CA HIS A 190 11.66 27.10 -0.58
C HIS A 190 10.85 28.02 -1.49
N ARG A 191 10.19 27.48 -2.51
CA ARG A 191 9.42 28.24 -3.50
C ARG A 191 7.96 28.39 -3.08
N LEU A 192 7.34 27.36 -2.53
CA LEU A 192 5.94 27.36 -2.14
C LEU A 192 5.77 27.57 -0.63
N PHE A 193 6.20 26.63 0.20
CA PHE A 193 5.90 26.66 1.63
C PHE A 193 6.55 27.80 2.39
N SER A 194 7.76 28.23 2.02
CA SER A 194 8.38 29.44 2.57
C SER A 194 7.51 30.68 2.37
N ARG A 195 6.85 30.79 1.20
CA ARG A 195 5.95 31.91 0.88
C ARG A 195 4.64 31.81 1.63
N ILE A 196 4.05 30.61 1.69
CA ILE A 196 2.84 30.35 2.48
C ILE A 196 3.09 30.67 3.95
N THR A 197 4.19 30.19 4.53
CA THR A 197 4.56 30.47 5.94
C THR A 197 4.65 31.98 6.19
N HIS A 198 5.13 32.75 5.22
CA HIS A 198 5.17 34.20 5.31
C HIS A 198 3.78 34.85 5.25
N SER A 199 2.85 34.29 4.47
CA SER A 199 1.46 34.76 4.41
C SER A 199 0.69 34.46 5.71
N LEU A 200 0.92 33.28 6.31
CA LEU A 200 0.22 32.86 7.55
C LEU A 200 0.71 33.56 8.82
N ARG A 201 1.85 34.25 8.79
CA ARG A 201 2.48 34.82 9.99
C ARG A 201 1.58 35.86 10.66
N GLY A 202 1.42 35.78 11.98
CA GLY A 202 0.64 36.75 12.75
C GLY A 202 -0.83 36.88 12.32
N GLN A 203 -1.40 35.86 11.68
CA GLN A 203 -2.82 35.75 11.37
C GLN A 203 -3.39 34.50 12.06
N PRO A 204 -4.46 34.61 12.86
CA PRO A 204 -5.13 33.44 13.43
C PRO A 204 -5.84 32.67 12.32
N LEU A 205 -5.72 31.35 12.32
CA LEU A 205 -6.39 30.46 11.36
C LEU A 205 -7.70 29.97 11.95
N THR A 206 -8.67 30.88 12.11
CA THR A 206 -9.91 30.62 12.83
C THR A 206 -10.81 29.57 12.18
N SER A 207 -10.67 29.36 10.87
CA SER A 207 -11.40 28.35 10.10
C SER A 207 -10.55 27.82 8.95
N TYR A 208 -10.98 26.69 8.37
CA TYR A 208 -10.38 26.16 7.14
C TYR A 208 -10.47 27.17 5.98
N GLU A 209 -11.58 27.91 5.87
CA GLU A 209 -11.76 28.94 4.86
C GLU A 209 -10.69 30.03 4.97
N VAL A 210 -10.45 30.57 6.17
CA VAL A 210 -9.38 31.56 6.40
C VAL A 210 -8.02 31.01 6.00
N LEU A 211 -7.73 29.74 6.31
CA LEU A 211 -6.50 29.09 5.87
C LEU A 211 -6.40 29.01 4.34
N LEU A 212 -7.44 28.54 3.67
CA LEU A 212 -7.48 28.38 2.20
C LEU A 212 -7.32 29.73 1.49
N GLU A 213 -8.02 30.76 1.96
CA GLU A 213 -7.92 32.12 1.43
C GLU A 213 -6.51 32.69 1.65
N THR A 214 -5.93 32.50 2.84
CA THR A 214 -4.59 33.01 3.16
C THR A 214 -3.52 32.32 2.33
N ILE A 215 -3.62 31.00 2.13
CA ILE A 215 -2.72 30.26 1.22
C ILE A 215 -2.93 30.78 -0.21
N SER A 216 -4.17 30.86 -0.68
CA SER A 216 -4.51 31.26 -2.05
C SER A 216 -4.18 32.72 -2.35
N ALA A 217 -4.07 33.58 -1.35
CA ALA A 217 -3.62 34.96 -1.47
C ALA A 217 -2.09 35.09 -1.64
N THR A 218 -1.33 34.02 -1.43
CA THR A 218 0.13 34.03 -1.54
C THR A 218 0.56 34.36 -2.97
N ARG A 219 1.27 35.48 -3.14
CA ARG A 219 1.84 35.92 -4.41
C ARG A 219 3.29 36.37 -4.24
N THR A 220 4.11 36.20 -5.26
CA THR A 220 5.48 36.74 -5.28
C THR A 220 5.68 37.71 -6.43
N ARG A 221 6.72 38.56 -6.31
CA ARG A 221 7.16 39.45 -7.41
C ARG A 221 7.63 38.68 -8.65
N THR A 222 8.00 37.41 -8.51
CA THR A 222 8.45 36.55 -9.62
C THR A 222 7.30 35.95 -10.41
N GLY A 223 6.05 36.05 -9.92
CA GLY A 223 4.87 35.53 -10.61
C GLY A 223 4.18 34.36 -9.92
N LEU A 224 4.71 33.87 -8.79
CA LEU A 224 4.10 32.72 -8.09
C LEU A 224 2.64 32.99 -7.77
N THR A 225 1.78 32.11 -8.25
CA THR A 225 0.37 32.00 -7.86
C THR A 225 0.17 30.72 -7.08
N VAL A 226 -0.71 30.77 -6.08
CA VAL A 226 -1.02 29.61 -5.25
C VAL A 226 -2.52 29.42 -5.24
N GLN A 227 -2.96 28.17 -5.43
CA GLN A 227 -4.33 27.73 -5.19
C GLN A 227 -4.35 26.74 -4.03
N ALA A 228 -5.40 26.79 -3.21
CA ALA A 228 -5.61 25.84 -2.13
C ALA A 228 -7.03 25.28 -2.19
N VAL A 229 -7.17 23.97 -1.96
CA VAL A 229 -8.46 23.26 -1.95
C VAL A 229 -8.55 22.40 -0.71
N LEU A 230 -9.73 22.35 -0.09
CA LEU A 230 -9.99 21.51 1.07
C LEU A 230 -10.13 20.04 0.68
N ASP A 231 -9.61 19.16 1.52
CA ASP A 231 -9.78 17.71 1.39
C ASP A 231 -10.32 17.09 2.67
N GLU A 232 -11.60 16.77 2.61
CA GLU A 232 -12.36 16.12 3.69
C GLU A 232 -12.42 14.59 3.52
N ASN A 233 -11.66 14.02 2.57
CA ASN A 233 -11.57 12.57 2.41
C ASN A 233 -10.97 11.89 3.65
N ALA A 234 -11.39 10.66 3.90
CA ALA A 234 -10.85 9.83 4.97
C ALA A 234 -9.61 9.05 4.53
N TYR A 235 -8.54 9.10 5.33
CA TYR A 235 -7.24 8.49 5.07
C TYR A 235 -6.79 7.59 6.24
N PRO A 236 -7.45 6.44 6.46
CA PRO A 236 -7.13 5.57 7.57
C PRO A 236 -5.68 5.05 7.51
N THR A 237 -5.02 5.02 8.66
CA THR A 237 -3.67 4.42 8.79
C THR A 237 -3.75 2.92 9.07
N GLY A 238 -2.65 2.21 8.84
CA GLY A 238 -2.54 0.80 9.20
C GLY A 238 -3.03 -0.16 8.10
N ARG A 239 -3.28 0.33 6.88
CA ARG A 239 -3.54 -0.54 5.73
C ARG A 239 -2.31 -1.43 5.48
N VAL A 240 -2.49 -2.74 5.63
CA VAL A 240 -1.46 -3.73 5.32
C VAL A 240 -1.75 -4.31 3.94
N LEU A 241 -0.81 -4.13 3.01
CA LEU A 241 -0.92 -4.74 1.68
C LEU A 241 -0.78 -6.27 1.76
N THR A 242 -1.65 -6.97 1.04
CA THR A 242 -1.52 -8.39 0.75
C THR A 242 -0.28 -8.66 -0.10
N ARG A 243 0.19 -9.92 -0.16
CA ARG A 243 1.37 -10.27 -0.98
C ARG A 243 1.11 -10.01 -2.47
N ALA A 244 -0.08 -10.32 -2.97
CA ALA A 244 -0.47 -10.09 -4.35
C ALA A 244 -0.42 -8.59 -4.71
N GLU A 245 -0.99 -7.72 -3.86
CA GLU A 245 -0.90 -6.27 -4.06
C GLU A 245 0.55 -5.76 -4.05
N ARG A 246 1.40 -6.29 -3.15
CA ARG A 246 2.84 -5.92 -3.12
C ARG A 246 3.54 -6.31 -4.42
N GLN A 247 3.30 -7.53 -4.90
CA GLN A 247 3.91 -8.03 -6.12
C GLN A 247 3.43 -7.23 -7.34
N ARG A 248 2.13 -6.93 -7.41
CA ARG A 248 1.55 -6.08 -8.46
C ARG A 248 2.17 -4.68 -8.46
N ALA A 249 2.32 -4.06 -7.28
CA ALA A 249 2.97 -2.76 -7.17
C ALA A 249 4.43 -2.83 -7.62
N GLU A 250 5.17 -3.88 -7.26
CA GLU A 250 6.58 -4.05 -7.66
C GLU A 250 6.74 -4.30 -9.17
N GLN A 251 5.83 -5.02 -9.81
CA GLN A 251 5.82 -5.26 -11.27
C GLN A 251 5.59 -3.98 -12.10
N ARG A 252 4.91 -2.98 -11.51
CA ARG A 252 4.60 -1.71 -12.16
C ARG A 252 5.75 -0.70 -12.11
N VAL A 253 6.78 -0.98 -11.30
CA VAL A 253 7.84 -0.04 -10.97
C VAL A 253 9.08 -0.35 -11.80
N GLU A 254 9.32 0.46 -12.82
CA GLU A 254 10.57 0.45 -13.57
C GLU A 254 11.61 1.28 -12.81
N ARG A 255 12.63 0.63 -12.27
CA ARG A 255 13.68 1.31 -11.50
C ARG A 255 14.69 1.96 -12.43
N ASP A 256 15.12 3.16 -12.07
CA ASP A 256 16.23 3.82 -12.76
C ASP A 256 17.54 3.05 -12.54
N GLU A 257 18.46 3.13 -13.50
CA GLU A 257 19.81 2.55 -13.37
C GLU A 257 20.59 3.22 -12.23
N PHE A 258 20.36 4.50 -12.01
CA PHE A 258 20.99 5.28 -10.96
C PHE A 258 20.05 5.45 -9.75
N HIS A 259 20.42 4.90 -8.60
CA HIS A 259 19.61 4.89 -7.38
C HIS A 259 18.16 4.42 -7.62
N GLY A 260 17.97 3.25 -8.23
CA GLY A 260 16.65 2.67 -8.49
C GLY A 260 15.76 2.43 -7.25
N GLU A 261 16.33 2.50 -6.06
CA GLU A 261 15.60 2.57 -4.78
C GLU A 261 14.91 3.92 -4.54
N TRP A 262 15.43 5.01 -5.12
CA TRP A 262 14.92 6.38 -5.02
C TRP A 262 14.33 6.92 -6.33
N ASN A 263 14.70 6.35 -7.46
CA ASN A 263 14.33 6.83 -8.78
C ASN A 263 13.61 5.71 -9.52
N TYR A 264 12.37 5.95 -9.93
CA TYR A 264 11.58 4.96 -10.63
C TYR A 264 10.50 5.59 -11.50
N THR A 265 10.07 4.87 -12.52
CA THR A 265 8.97 5.23 -13.41
C THR A 265 7.84 4.22 -13.30
N ILE A 266 6.62 4.71 -13.32
CA ILE A 266 5.41 3.89 -13.39
C ILE A 266 4.64 4.33 -14.64
N ALA A 267 4.61 3.45 -15.64
CA ALA A 267 3.87 3.67 -16.87
C ALA A 267 2.37 3.36 -16.69
N PRO A 268 1.46 4.00 -17.43
CA PRO A 268 0.05 3.62 -17.43
C PRO A 268 -0.12 2.22 -18.04
N GLN A 269 -1.07 1.45 -17.54
CA GLN A 269 -1.51 0.20 -18.14
C GLN A 269 -2.59 0.50 -19.17
N ASP A 270 -2.41 0.01 -20.40
CA ASP A 270 -3.49 -0.04 -21.37
C ASP A 270 -4.57 -0.99 -20.83
N PRO A 271 -5.84 -0.56 -20.69
CA PRO A 271 -6.93 -1.45 -20.25
C PRO A 271 -7.03 -2.76 -21.05
N GLY A 272 -6.50 -2.78 -22.28
CA GLY A 272 -6.44 -3.97 -23.14
C GLY A 272 -5.24 -4.90 -22.93
N GLN A 273 -4.19 -4.48 -22.23
CA GLN A 273 -3.04 -5.33 -21.90
C GLN A 273 -3.19 -5.90 -20.49
N GLN A 274 -3.90 -7.03 -20.38
CA GLN A 274 -3.66 -7.93 -19.25
C GLN A 274 -2.20 -8.39 -19.34
N LEU A 275 -1.36 -7.95 -18.40
CA LEU A 275 -0.06 -8.58 -18.16
C LEU A 275 -0.28 -10.10 -18.11
N PRO A 276 0.59 -10.92 -18.74
CA PRO A 276 0.56 -12.35 -18.54
C PRO A 276 0.56 -12.59 -17.03
N GLU A 277 -0.49 -13.22 -16.50
CA GLU A 277 -0.52 -13.66 -15.12
C GLU A 277 0.78 -14.46 -14.88
N ASP A 278 1.61 -13.96 -13.97
CA ASP A 278 2.83 -14.63 -13.56
C ASP A 278 2.44 -16.07 -13.15
N PRO A 279 2.99 -17.13 -13.78
CA PRO A 279 2.66 -18.54 -13.49
C PRO A 279 2.92 -18.97 -12.04
N ARG A 280 3.37 -18.05 -11.19
CA ARG A 280 3.75 -18.25 -9.80
C ARG A 280 2.66 -17.88 -8.79
N ASP A 281 1.48 -17.43 -9.22
CA ASP A 281 0.31 -17.23 -8.35
C ASP A 281 -0.73 -18.36 -8.44
N GLU A 282 -0.31 -19.60 -8.20
CA GLU A 282 -1.20 -20.77 -8.06
C GLU A 282 -2.12 -20.69 -6.80
N SER A 283 -2.13 -19.56 -6.08
CA SER A 283 -2.86 -19.40 -4.83
C SER A 283 -4.30 -18.87 -5.01
N GLY A 284 -4.64 -18.41 -6.23
CA GLY A 284 -5.92 -17.79 -6.56
C GLY A 284 -6.76 -18.50 -7.63
N SER A 285 -6.20 -19.40 -8.44
CA SER A 285 -7.02 -20.12 -9.44
C SER A 285 -7.96 -21.10 -8.75
N PRO A 286 -9.27 -21.06 -9.04
CA PRO A 286 -10.23 -21.99 -8.47
C PRO A 286 -9.82 -23.42 -8.81
N ILE A 287 -9.89 -24.33 -7.82
CA ILE A 287 -9.62 -25.74 -8.06
C ILE A 287 -10.64 -26.23 -9.11
N PRO A 288 -10.22 -26.90 -10.20
CA PRO A 288 -11.12 -27.31 -11.25
C PRO A 288 -12.27 -28.18 -10.69
N ALA A 289 -13.51 -27.82 -11.01
CA ALA A 289 -14.70 -28.54 -10.52
C ALA A 289 -14.66 -30.03 -10.87
N GLU A 290 -14.11 -30.36 -12.04
CA GLU A 290 -13.89 -31.74 -12.49
C GLU A 290 -12.92 -32.51 -11.58
N ALA A 291 -11.85 -31.86 -11.11
CA ALA A 291 -10.90 -32.46 -10.19
C ALA A 291 -11.54 -32.70 -8.82
N THR A 292 -12.29 -31.73 -8.30
CA THR A 292 -13.06 -31.90 -7.05
C THR A 292 -14.07 -33.02 -7.19
N PHE A 293 -14.80 -33.09 -8.31
CA PHE A 293 -15.75 -34.15 -8.59
C PHE A 293 -15.06 -35.51 -8.65
N LEU A 294 -13.94 -35.64 -9.34
CA LEU A 294 -13.24 -36.91 -9.44
C LEU A 294 -12.66 -37.38 -8.09
N LEU A 295 -12.10 -36.47 -7.31
CA LEU A 295 -11.44 -36.79 -6.05
C LEU A 295 -12.40 -37.03 -4.87
N THR A 296 -13.64 -36.56 -4.95
CA THR A 296 -14.70 -36.83 -3.96
C THR A 296 -15.48 -38.13 -4.23
N HIS A 297 -15.01 -38.97 -5.17
CA HIS A 297 -15.66 -40.23 -5.50
C HIS A 297 -15.70 -41.20 -4.30
N PRO A 298 -16.82 -41.95 -4.08
CA PRO A 298 -16.95 -42.86 -2.94
C PRO A 298 -15.86 -43.93 -2.84
N VAL A 299 -15.32 -44.41 -3.96
CA VAL A 299 -14.19 -45.35 -3.95
C VAL A 299 -12.94 -44.75 -3.28
N LEU A 300 -12.75 -43.43 -3.40
CA LEU A 300 -11.59 -42.71 -2.89
C LEU A 300 -11.81 -42.23 -1.45
N THR A 301 -12.97 -41.61 -1.17
CA THR A 301 -13.30 -41.03 0.13
C THR A 301 -13.91 -42.04 1.10
N GLY A 302 -14.49 -43.12 0.58
CA GLY A 302 -15.21 -44.15 1.35
C GLY A 302 -16.61 -43.75 1.80
N MET A 303 -17.12 -42.63 1.29
CA MET A 303 -18.41 -42.06 1.66
C MET A 303 -19.08 -41.44 0.44
N THR A 304 -20.39 -41.28 0.48
CA THR A 304 -21.11 -40.56 -0.58
C THR A 304 -20.65 -39.11 -0.63
N ARG A 305 -20.86 -38.46 -1.78
CA ARG A 305 -20.53 -37.02 -1.93
C ARG A 305 -21.32 -36.16 -0.95
N GLU A 306 -22.57 -36.54 -0.68
CA GLU A 306 -23.42 -35.86 0.31
C GLU A 306 -22.85 -36.00 1.73
N HIS A 307 -22.45 -37.21 2.15
CA HIS A 307 -21.79 -37.41 3.43
C HIS A 307 -20.45 -36.66 3.52
N PHE A 308 -19.73 -36.52 2.40
CA PHE A 308 -18.52 -35.71 2.36
C PHE A 308 -18.82 -34.22 2.58
N GLU A 309 -19.86 -33.66 1.97
CA GLU A 309 -20.24 -32.26 2.22
C GLU A 309 -20.74 -32.04 3.66
N GLN A 310 -21.49 -32.99 4.22
CA GLN A 310 -21.87 -32.96 5.65
C GLN A 310 -20.65 -32.98 6.56
N LEU A 311 -19.64 -33.80 6.25
CA LEU A 311 -18.37 -33.84 6.98
C LEU A 311 -17.64 -32.48 6.92
N VAL A 312 -17.62 -31.83 5.75
CA VAL A 312 -17.01 -30.51 5.58
C VAL A 312 -17.69 -29.48 6.49
N LEU A 313 -19.03 -29.45 6.52
CA LEU A 313 -19.79 -28.55 7.38
C LEU A 313 -19.57 -28.86 8.88
N GLN A 314 -19.57 -30.13 9.27
CA GLN A 314 -19.34 -30.55 10.66
C GLN A 314 -17.96 -30.12 11.18
N LEU A 315 -16.95 -30.10 10.31
CA LEU A 315 -15.57 -29.75 10.67
C LEU A 315 -15.27 -28.25 10.55
N GLU A 316 -16.20 -27.44 10.06
CA GLU A 316 -16.02 -25.98 9.91
C GLU A 316 -15.75 -25.27 11.24
N PRO A 317 -16.48 -25.53 12.35
CA PRO A 317 -16.17 -24.93 13.65
C PRO A 317 -14.76 -25.27 14.14
N CYS A 318 -14.30 -26.50 13.91
CA CYS A 318 -12.94 -26.93 14.26
C CYS A 318 -11.89 -26.18 13.43
N GLN A 319 -12.18 -25.89 12.15
CA GLN A 319 -11.28 -25.13 11.28
C GLN A 319 -11.17 -23.67 11.73
N LEU A 320 -12.27 -23.06 12.14
CA LEU A 320 -12.29 -21.69 12.66
C LEU A 320 -11.45 -21.59 13.93
N LEU A 321 -11.61 -22.52 14.87
CA LEU A 321 -10.80 -22.59 16.09
C LEU A 321 -9.31 -22.78 15.82
N LEU A 322 -8.93 -23.65 14.87
CA LEU A 322 -7.53 -23.83 14.48
C LEU A 322 -6.95 -22.57 13.83
N THR A 323 -7.74 -21.89 12.99
CA THR A 323 -7.34 -20.63 12.35
C THR A 323 -7.19 -19.50 13.37
N GLU A 324 -8.01 -19.48 14.42
CA GLU A 324 -7.93 -18.52 15.51
C GLU A 324 -6.74 -18.79 16.44
N ALA A 325 -6.49 -20.05 16.79
CA ALA A 325 -5.31 -20.47 17.55
C ALA A 325 -4.00 -20.16 16.77
N GLU A 326 -4.01 -20.24 15.44
CA GLU A 326 -2.92 -19.81 14.58
C GLU A 326 -2.68 -18.30 14.63
N ARG A 327 -3.75 -17.50 14.63
CA ARG A 327 -3.65 -16.03 14.78
C ARG A 327 -3.06 -15.67 16.14
N GLN A 328 -3.50 -16.34 17.21
CA GLN A 328 -3.04 -16.07 18.57
C GLN A 328 -1.59 -16.55 18.82
N SER A 329 -1.16 -17.63 18.16
CA SER A 329 0.23 -18.13 18.26
C SER A 329 1.21 -17.36 17.35
N ALA A 330 0.75 -16.83 16.22
CA ALA A 330 1.54 -15.93 15.38
C ALA A 330 1.95 -14.64 16.12
N ASP A 331 1.12 -14.18 17.05
CA ASP A 331 1.35 -13.00 17.89
C ASP A 331 2.39 -13.23 18.99
N ARG A 332 2.72 -14.49 19.32
CA ARG A 332 3.70 -14.83 20.38
C ARG A 332 5.10 -15.14 19.88
N ASP A 333 5.27 -15.73 18.70
CA ASP A 333 6.60 -16.20 18.21
C ASP A 333 6.97 -15.71 16.79
N GLY A 334 6.20 -14.84 16.15
CA GLY A 334 6.55 -14.27 14.83
C GLY A 334 6.75 -15.29 13.69
N ARG A 335 6.44 -16.58 13.93
CA ARG A 335 6.60 -17.70 13.00
C ARG A 335 5.30 -18.52 12.81
N GLY A 336 4.15 -17.92 13.10
CA GLY A 336 2.86 -18.64 13.11
C GLY A 336 2.26 -19.00 11.75
N ARG A 337 2.87 -18.59 10.62
CA ARG A 337 2.41 -19.00 9.29
C ARG A 337 3.63 -19.28 8.42
N ASN A 338 3.83 -20.53 8.02
CA ASN A 338 4.97 -20.94 7.22
C ASN A 338 4.69 -20.56 5.74
N PRO A 339 5.21 -19.44 5.20
CA PRO A 339 4.72 -18.84 3.95
C PRO A 339 5.13 -19.62 2.70
N GLY A 340 5.90 -20.71 2.86
CA GLY A 340 6.36 -21.59 1.79
C GLY A 340 5.33 -22.62 1.32
N PHE A 341 4.20 -22.79 2.03
CA PHE A 341 3.13 -23.70 1.65
C PHE A 341 1.88 -22.88 1.26
N GLY A 342 1.46 -22.98 -0.01
CA GLY A 342 0.34 -22.23 -0.61
C GLY A 342 -1.02 -22.40 0.10
N THR A 343 -2.06 -21.71 -0.39
CA THR A 343 -3.41 -21.73 0.18
C THR A 343 -4.25 -22.90 -0.34
N LEU A 344 -5.12 -23.41 0.53
CA LEU A 344 -6.14 -24.42 0.24
C LEU A 344 -7.39 -24.04 1.04
N ASP A 345 -8.57 -24.05 0.44
CA ASP A 345 -9.82 -23.78 1.16
C ASP A 345 -10.19 -24.96 2.08
N HIS A 346 -11.16 -24.73 2.98
CA HIS A 346 -11.58 -25.70 3.99
C HIS A 346 -12.04 -27.04 3.38
N ARG A 347 -12.86 -27.00 2.34
CA ARG A 347 -13.37 -28.19 1.66
C ARG A 347 -12.23 -29.07 1.13
N HIS A 348 -11.27 -28.46 0.46
CA HIS A 348 -10.14 -29.19 -0.11
C HIS A 348 -9.08 -29.60 0.94
N ARG A 349 -9.01 -28.92 2.09
CA ARG A 349 -8.22 -29.38 3.25
C ARG A 349 -8.76 -30.68 3.84
N VAL A 350 -10.09 -30.74 4.04
CA VAL A 350 -10.78 -31.95 4.50
C VAL A 350 -10.58 -33.07 3.48
N LEU A 351 -10.76 -32.78 2.19
CA LEU A 351 -10.51 -33.75 1.11
C LEU A 351 -9.08 -34.29 1.14
N ALA A 352 -8.08 -33.42 1.22
CA ALA A 352 -6.68 -33.83 1.27
C ALA A 352 -6.36 -34.69 2.50
N ALA A 353 -6.96 -34.39 3.66
CA ALA A 353 -6.81 -35.18 4.87
C ALA A 353 -7.47 -36.57 4.78
N VAL A 354 -8.65 -36.66 4.16
CA VAL A 354 -9.35 -37.93 3.92
C VAL A 354 -8.56 -38.80 2.94
N LEU A 355 -8.14 -38.24 1.80
CA LEU A 355 -7.35 -38.96 0.80
C LEU A 355 -6.00 -39.42 1.34
N ARG A 356 -5.31 -38.57 2.13
CA ARG A 356 -4.08 -38.93 2.81
C ARG A 356 -4.28 -40.05 3.82
N SER A 357 -5.38 -40.02 4.57
CA SER A 357 -5.67 -41.05 5.57
C SER A 357 -6.00 -42.38 4.91
N ARG A 358 -6.79 -42.40 3.85
CA ARG A 358 -7.16 -43.64 3.15
C ARG A 358 -6.10 -44.16 2.18
N ASN A 359 -5.12 -43.34 1.78
CA ASN A 359 -4.09 -43.70 0.81
C ASN A 359 -4.68 -44.34 -0.47
N THR A 360 -5.84 -43.85 -0.92
CA THR A 360 -6.60 -44.38 -2.08
C THR A 360 -6.18 -43.74 -3.40
N VAL A 361 -5.46 -42.63 -3.34
CA VAL A 361 -4.82 -41.92 -4.46
C VAL A 361 -3.52 -41.33 -3.95
N THR A 362 -2.49 -41.23 -4.80
CA THR A 362 -1.26 -40.56 -4.38
C THR A 362 -1.48 -39.06 -4.20
N LEU A 363 -0.89 -38.48 -3.16
CA LEU A 363 -0.94 -37.02 -2.94
C LEU A 363 -0.27 -36.24 -4.07
N THR A 364 0.64 -36.85 -4.83
CA THR A 364 1.20 -36.26 -6.05
C THR A 364 0.12 -36.09 -7.12
N LEU A 365 -0.59 -37.16 -7.48
CA LEU A 365 -1.65 -37.13 -8.48
C LEU A 365 -2.82 -36.24 -8.04
N ALA A 366 -3.22 -36.33 -6.76
CA ALA A 366 -4.27 -35.45 -6.24
C ALA A 366 -3.89 -33.97 -6.31
N ALA A 367 -2.61 -33.63 -6.09
CA ALA A 367 -2.13 -32.26 -6.18
C ALA A 367 -2.11 -31.77 -7.65
N GLU A 368 -1.64 -32.61 -8.57
CA GLU A 368 -1.67 -32.33 -10.02
C GLU A 368 -3.09 -32.05 -10.52
N LEU A 369 -4.06 -32.89 -10.13
CA LEU A 369 -5.47 -32.69 -10.51
C LEU A 369 -6.05 -31.40 -9.93
N MET A 370 -5.67 -31.02 -8.71
CA MET A 370 -6.11 -29.77 -8.09
C MET A 370 -5.36 -28.53 -8.61
N GLY A 371 -4.38 -28.68 -9.51
CA GLY A 371 -3.51 -27.57 -9.92
C GLY A 371 -2.73 -26.98 -8.76
N ARG A 372 -2.18 -27.84 -7.88
CA ARG A 372 -1.42 -27.47 -6.68
C ARG A 372 -0.14 -28.30 -6.58
N LYS A 373 0.84 -27.81 -5.82
CA LYS A 373 2.05 -28.58 -5.50
C LYS A 373 1.77 -29.63 -4.44
N ARG A 374 2.37 -30.82 -4.57
CA ARG A 374 2.29 -31.92 -3.56
C ARG A 374 2.56 -31.45 -2.14
N ASN A 375 3.54 -30.56 -1.96
CA ASN A 375 3.93 -30.04 -0.65
C ASN A 375 2.79 -29.27 0.03
N VAL A 376 1.97 -28.55 -0.74
CA VAL A 376 0.80 -27.80 -0.27
C VAL A 376 -0.27 -28.77 0.26
N LEU A 377 -0.63 -29.78 -0.53
CA LEU A 377 -1.58 -30.80 -0.11
C LEU A 377 -1.08 -31.60 1.09
N SER A 378 0.21 -31.96 1.11
CA SER A 378 0.80 -32.74 2.22
C SER A 378 0.79 -31.97 3.55
N TYR A 379 1.14 -30.67 3.49
CA TYR A 379 1.10 -29.77 4.64
C TYR A 379 -0.32 -29.64 5.19
N HIS A 380 -1.28 -29.26 4.35
CA HIS A 380 -2.68 -29.05 4.76
C HIS A 380 -3.37 -30.34 5.19
N ALA A 381 -3.10 -31.46 4.53
CA ALA A 381 -3.61 -32.76 4.95
C ALA A 381 -3.07 -33.17 6.33
N GLY A 382 -1.80 -32.89 6.62
CA GLY A 382 -1.22 -33.20 7.94
C GLY A 382 -1.84 -32.38 9.05
N ARG A 383 -2.13 -31.13 8.77
CA ARG A 383 -2.69 -30.17 9.72
C ARG A 383 -4.18 -30.40 9.99
N SER A 384 -4.91 -30.86 8.98
CA SER A 384 -6.35 -31.12 9.07
C SER A 384 -6.67 -32.56 9.51
N LYS A 385 -5.69 -33.48 9.46
CA LYS A 385 -5.86 -34.88 9.89
C LYS A 385 -6.39 -35.02 11.34
N PRO A 386 -5.91 -34.27 12.35
CA PRO A 386 -6.44 -34.36 13.71
C PRO A 386 -7.92 -34.00 13.79
N MET A 387 -8.42 -33.12 12.91
CA MET A 387 -9.82 -32.71 12.89
C MET A 387 -10.76 -33.87 12.55
N LEU A 388 -10.31 -34.82 11.74
CA LEU A 388 -11.11 -35.99 11.35
C LEU A 388 -11.49 -36.85 12.57
N ALA A 389 -10.75 -36.77 13.68
CA ALA A 389 -11.11 -37.48 14.91
C ALA A 389 -12.38 -36.92 15.58
N PHE A 390 -12.74 -35.66 15.31
CA PHE A 390 -13.92 -34.99 15.87
C PHE A 390 -15.20 -35.28 15.07
N ALA A 391 -15.09 -35.95 13.93
CA ALA A 391 -16.24 -36.28 13.08
C ALA A 391 -17.00 -37.56 13.51
N GLY A 392 -16.56 -38.23 14.58
CA GLY A 392 -17.26 -39.38 15.17
C GLY A 392 -16.72 -40.76 14.75
N PRO A 393 -17.23 -41.84 15.37
CA PRO A 393 -16.69 -43.21 15.24
C PRO A 393 -16.96 -43.85 13.88
N GLU A 394 -17.98 -43.41 13.14
CA GLU A 394 -18.30 -43.92 11.81
C GLU A 394 -17.23 -43.52 10.78
N LEU A 395 -16.77 -42.26 10.82
CA LEU A 395 -15.67 -41.81 9.96
C LEU A 395 -14.39 -42.59 10.26
N ALA A 396 -14.11 -42.87 11.53
CA ALA A 396 -12.92 -43.64 11.92
C ALA A 396 -12.90 -45.02 11.23
N ARG A 397 -14.04 -45.70 11.14
CA ARG A 397 -14.18 -47.00 10.43
C ARG A 397 -13.93 -46.85 8.92
N VAL A 398 -14.46 -45.80 8.31
CA VAL A 398 -14.25 -45.49 6.88
C VAL A 398 -12.77 -45.20 6.59
N LEU A 399 -12.05 -44.54 7.49
CA LEU A 399 -10.65 -44.17 7.26
C LEU A 399 -9.64 -45.33 7.44
N VAL A 400 -10.05 -46.50 7.97
CA VAL A 400 -9.17 -47.68 8.17
C VAL A 400 -8.78 -48.35 6.86
N PHE A 401 -9.58 -48.20 5.81
CA PHE A 401 -9.26 -48.82 4.52
C PHE A 401 -8.06 -48.14 3.87
N HIS A 402 -7.00 -48.93 3.62
CA HIS A 402 -5.81 -48.50 2.91
C HIS A 402 -5.58 -49.32 1.65
N ARG A 403 -5.25 -48.66 0.54
CA ARG A 403 -4.79 -49.33 -0.68
C ARG A 403 -3.27 -49.44 -0.66
N THR A 404 -2.74 -50.64 -0.90
CA THR A 404 -1.29 -50.91 -0.98
C THR A 404 -0.64 -50.24 -2.19
N HIS A 405 -1.36 -50.18 -3.31
CA HIS A 405 -0.92 -49.53 -4.55
C HIS A 405 -1.95 -48.50 -5.03
N PRO A 406 -1.88 -47.24 -4.54
CA PRO A 406 -2.73 -46.17 -5.04
C PRO A 406 -2.36 -45.77 -6.47
N PRO A 407 -3.35 -45.36 -7.30
CA PRO A 407 -3.13 -44.87 -8.64
C PRO A 407 -2.21 -43.64 -8.65
N ARG A 408 -1.32 -43.61 -9.65
CA ARG A 408 -0.32 -42.57 -9.90
C ARG A 408 -0.57 -41.79 -11.19
N THR A 409 -1.45 -42.27 -12.06
CA THR A 409 -1.86 -41.59 -13.30
C THR A 409 -3.37 -41.42 -13.34
N LEU A 410 -3.84 -40.47 -14.16
CA LEU A 410 -5.26 -40.20 -14.33
C LEU A 410 -6.00 -41.40 -14.96
N GLU A 411 -5.38 -42.12 -15.90
CA GLU A 411 -6.01 -43.30 -16.52
C GLU A 411 -6.22 -44.43 -15.51
N ALA A 412 -5.24 -44.66 -14.63
CA ALA A 412 -5.35 -45.67 -13.58
C ALA A 412 -6.43 -45.30 -12.55
N LEU A 413 -6.60 -44.00 -12.28
CA LEU A 413 -7.64 -43.50 -11.39
C LEU A 413 -9.04 -43.61 -12.00
N LYS A 414 -9.19 -43.29 -13.30
CA LYS A 414 -10.46 -43.44 -14.03
C LYS A 414 -10.91 -44.90 -14.10
N ARG A 415 -10.01 -45.82 -14.46
CA ARG A 415 -10.30 -47.27 -14.48
C ARG A 415 -10.73 -47.80 -13.10
N LEU A 416 -10.15 -47.26 -12.03
CA LEU A 416 -10.52 -47.64 -10.66
C LEU A 416 -11.95 -47.20 -10.32
N ILE A 417 -12.35 -46.02 -10.77
CA ILE A 417 -13.70 -45.48 -10.59
C ILE A 417 -14.69 -46.29 -11.43
N GLU A 418 -14.42 -46.49 -12.71
CA GLU A 418 -15.25 -47.27 -13.65
C GLU A 418 -15.52 -48.68 -13.11
N HIS A 419 -14.48 -49.38 -12.64
CA HIS A 419 -14.63 -50.72 -12.07
C HIS A 419 -15.47 -50.76 -10.79
N HIS A 420 -15.40 -49.71 -9.97
CA HIS A 420 -16.24 -49.61 -8.76
C HIS A 420 -17.71 -49.38 -9.11
N ASP A 421 -17.96 -48.53 -10.11
CA ASP A 421 -19.30 -48.20 -10.57
C ASP A 421 -19.96 -49.41 -11.25
N GLU A 422 -19.21 -50.17 -12.05
CA GLU A 422 -19.65 -51.44 -12.64
C GLU A 422 -20.09 -52.45 -11.57
N ILE A 423 -19.30 -52.64 -10.50
CA ILE A 423 -19.60 -53.58 -9.42
C ILE A 423 -20.86 -53.17 -8.62
N ASN A 424 -21.03 -51.87 -8.36
CA ASN A 424 -22.19 -51.38 -7.61
C ASN A 424 -23.46 -51.33 -8.46
N SER A 425 -23.33 -51.09 -9.78
CA SER A 425 -24.46 -51.14 -10.72
C SER A 425 -24.97 -52.56 -10.97
N SER A 426 -24.13 -53.58 -10.78
CA SER A 426 -24.49 -55.00 -10.90
C SER A 426 -24.98 -55.61 -9.58
N SER A 427 -24.91 -54.85 -8.48
CA SER A 427 -25.38 -55.24 -7.14
C SER A 427 -26.65 -54.50 -6.69
N SER A 428 -27.26 -53.69 -7.57
CA SER A 428 -28.48 -52.90 -7.32
C SER A 428 -29.71 -53.49 -8.01
#